data_AF-A0A7L2D0M7-F1
#
_entry.id   AF-A0A7L2D0M7-F1
#
_cell.length_a   1.000
_cell.length_b   1.000
_cell.length_c   1.000
_cell.angle_alpha   90.00
_cell.angle_beta   90.00
_cell.angle_gamma   90.00
#
_symmetry.space_group_name_H-M   'P 1'
#
loop_
_entity.id
_entity.type
_entity.pdbx_description
1 polymer ?
#
loop_
_entity_poly.entity_id
_entity_poly.type
_entity_poly.pdbx_seq_one_letter_code
_entity_poly.pdbx_strand_id
1 'polypeptide(L)'
;KRRAPAALPSPASSSEDEADEAPEEVPFGVAREAAEAERKLVGEAARRHRELLKEKRRRHQELFAEQKKRKLLPEAVLQELQELQDVSARPRAKTKSKCRRRKARRARVPGRRRRCFCLMDLHLSWTRTKGNYMAVCLKDHSVTGLHQQLAKDFLNAQLYGPHTNRVQANEFFSLANKKDPVKKAAVQFVDKSWGKDKKEKAERFKKRWLA
;
A
#
# COMPACT_ATOMS: atom_id res chain seq x y z
N LYS A 1 -48.12 19.94 6.72
CA LYS A 1 -48.53 19.05 5.61
C LYS A 1 -47.43 18.01 5.41
N ARG A 2 -47.63 16.79 5.90
CA ARG A 2 -46.64 15.69 5.84
C ARG A 2 -46.71 15.06 4.45
N ARG A 3 -45.56 14.97 3.76
CA ARG A 3 -45.44 14.30 2.46
C ARG A 3 -45.05 12.84 2.74
N ALA A 4 -45.92 11.91 2.41
CA ALA A 4 -45.65 10.48 2.51
C ALA A 4 -44.53 10.08 1.52
N PRO A 5 -43.63 9.14 1.87
CA PRO A 5 -42.76 8.53 0.87
C PRO A 5 -43.59 7.60 -0.02
N ALA A 6 -43.43 7.75 -1.33
CA ALA A 6 -44.04 6.90 -2.33
C ALA A 6 -43.61 5.44 -2.11
N ALA A 7 -44.59 4.55 -2.05
CA ALA A 7 -44.39 3.12 -2.03
C ALA A 7 -43.68 2.68 -3.32
N LEU A 8 -42.56 1.97 -3.19
CA LEU A 8 -41.94 1.25 -4.28
C LEU A 8 -42.86 0.07 -4.64
N PRO A 9 -43.16 -0.17 -5.93
CA PRO A 9 -43.86 -1.39 -6.32
C PRO A 9 -42.94 -2.59 -6.05
N SER A 10 -43.45 -3.55 -5.29
CA SER A 10 -42.87 -4.89 -5.17
C SER A 10 -42.73 -5.51 -6.57
N PRO A 11 -41.66 -6.26 -6.87
CA PRO A 11 -41.66 -7.08 -8.07
C PRO A 11 -42.73 -8.16 -7.88
N ALA A 12 -43.78 -8.06 -8.71
CA ALA A 12 -44.75 -9.12 -8.88
C ALA A 12 -44.01 -10.39 -9.33
N SER A 13 -44.30 -11.48 -8.64
CA SER A 13 -44.10 -12.83 -9.14
C SER A 13 -44.85 -12.98 -10.47
N SER A 14 -44.13 -13.32 -11.55
CA SER A 14 -44.70 -13.77 -12.83
C SER A 14 -43.62 -14.52 -13.63
N SER A 15 -43.92 -15.79 -13.96
CA SER A 15 -43.34 -16.71 -14.97
C SER A 15 -41.80 -16.90 -14.93
N GLU A 16 -41.19 -18.05 -14.59
CA GLU A 16 -41.52 -19.46 -14.90
C GLU A 16 -41.95 -19.68 -16.36
N ASP A 17 -41.09 -19.28 -17.30
CA ASP A 17 -41.02 -19.86 -18.65
C ASP A 17 -39.55 -20.16 -18.96
N GLU A 18 -39.18 -21.42 -18.71
CA GLU A 18 -37.97 -22.09 -19.18
C GLU A 18 -37.86 -21.89 -20.71
N ALA A 19 -36.79 -21.32 -21.25
CA ALA A 19 -35.52 -22.02 -21.46
C ALA A 19 -35.68 -23.34 -22.25
N ASP A 20 -36.10 -23.26 -23.51
CA ASP A 20 -35.91 -24.36 -24.46
C ASP A 20 -35.62 -23.87 -25.89
N GLU A 21 -34.77 -22.85 -26.02
CA GLU A 21 -34.10 -22.58 -27.29
C GLU A 21 -33.02 -23.65 -27.46
N ALA A 22 -33.38 -24.77 -28.09
CA ALA A 22 -32.46 -25.85 -28.41
C ALA A 22 -31.21 -25.26 -29.08
N PRO A 23 -30.00 -25.69 -28.68
CA PRO A 23 -28.78 -25.18 -29.29
C PRO A 23 -28.87 -25.38 -30.80
N GLU A 24 -28.62 -24.30 -31.55
CA GLU A 24 -28.59 -24.31 -33.01
C GLU A 24 -27.85 -25.56 -33.47
N GLU A 25 -28.48 -26.39 -34.30
CA GLU A 25 -27.93 -27.67 -34.77
C GLU A 25 -26.76 -27.39 -35.71
N VAL A 26 -25.62 -26.98 -35.15
CA VAL A 26 -24.39 -26.76 -35.88
C VAL A 26 -23.83 -28.14 -36.26
N PRO A 27 -23.55 -28.39 -37.55
CA PRO A 27 -22.96 -29.65 -37.96
C PRO A 27 -21.63 -29.86 -37.25
N PHE A 28 -21.35 -31.09 -36.80
CA PHE A 28 -20.16 -31.43 -36.01
C PHE A 28 -18.82 -30.97 -36.65
N GLY A 29 -18.75 -30.85 -37.98
CA GLY A 29 -17.60 -30.28 -38.69
C GLY A 29 -17.39 -28.79 -38.37
N VAL A 30 -18.46 -27.99 -38.42
CA VAL A 30 -18.43 -26.55 -38.10
C VAL A 30 -18.09 -26.34 -36.63
N ALA A 31 -18.65 -27.16 -35.72
CA ALA A 31 -18.32 -27.10 -34.30
C ALA A 31 -16.84 -27.41 -34.03
N ARG A 32 -16.24 -28.36 -34.76
CA ARG A 32 -14.80 -28.67 -34.67
C ARG A 32 -13.93 -27.54 -35.20
N GLU A 33 -14.28 -26.98 -36.36
CA GLU A 33 -13.54 -25.85 -36.96
C GLU A 33 -13.60 -24.60 -36.07
N ALA A 34 -14.76 -24.30 -35.50
CA ALA A 34 -14.94 -23.21 -34.54
C ALA A 34 -14.07 -23.40 -33.30
N ALA A 35 -14.10 -24.61 -32.70
CA ALA A 35 -13.28 -24.91 -31.52
C ALA A 35 -11.76 -24.84 -31.82
N GLU A 36 -11.32 -25.23 -33.02
CA GLU A 36 -9.93 -25.08 -33.44
C GLU A 36 -9.54 -23.61 -33.68
N ALA A 37 -10.42 -22.81 -34.28
CA ALA A 37 -10.21 -21.38 -34.46
C ALA A 37 -10.11 -20.66 -33.12
N GLU A 38 -11.00 -20.97 -32.17
CA GLU A 38 -10.95 -20.43 -30.82
C GLU A 38 -9.63 -20.78 -30.11
N ARG A 39 -9.17 -22.04 -30.19
CA ARG A 39 -7.87 -22.44 -29.63
C ARG A 39 -6.71 -21.65 -30.23
N LYS A 40 -6.73 -21.39 -31.54
CA LYS A 40 -5.72 -20.55 -32.21
C LYS A 40 -5.79 -19.11 -31.73
N LEU A 41 -6.98 -18.52 -31.65
CA LEU A 41 -7.20 -17.15 -31.17
C LEU A 41 -6.75 -16.97 -29.71
N VAL A 42 -7.07 -17.91 -28.83
CA VAL A 42 -6.61 -17.91 -27.43
C VAL A 42 -5.09 -18.00 -27.34
N GLY A 43 -4.47 -18.86 -28.15
CA GLY A 43 -3.01 -18.98 -28.24
C GLY A 43 -2.34 -17.68 -28.73
N GLU A 44 -2.92 -17.02 -29.73
CA GLU A 44 -2.44 -15.73 -30.21
C GLU A 44 -2.62 -14.60 -29.19
N ALA A 45 -3.78 -14.54 -28.52
CA ALA A 45 -4.04 -13.58 -27.47
C ALA A 45 -3.01 -13.70 -26.32
N ALA A 46 -2.67 -14.93 -25.93
CA ALA A 46 -1.64 -15.19 -24.94
C ALA A 46 -0.24 -14.71 -25.39
N ARG A 47 0.10 -14.88 -26.67
CA ARG A 47 1.36 -14.37 -27.26
C ARG A 47 1.41 -12.84 -27.25
N ARG A 48 0.35 -12.18 -27.73
CA ARG A 48 0.21 -10.72 -27.71
C ARG A 48 0.30 -10.16 -26.30
N HIS A 49 -0.36 -10.81 -25.33
CA HIS A 49 -0.27 -10.42 -23.92
C HIS A 49 1.16 -10.51 -23.38
N ARG A 50 1.90 -11.58 -23.71
CA ARG A 50 3.31 -11.72 -23.34
C ARG A 50 4.19 -10.61 -23.94
N GLU A 51 3.91 -10.20 -25.17
CA GLU A 51 4.64 -9.10 -25.84
C GLU A 51 4.36 -7.76 -25.17
N LEU A 52 3.10 -7.44 -24.85
CA LEU A 52 2.74 -6.23 -24.12
C LEU A 52 3.44 -6.12 -22.77
N LEU A 53 3.58 -7.23 -22.03
CA LEU A 53 4.32 -7.26 -20.76
C LEU A 53 5.82 -6.98 -20.95
N LYS A 54 6.42 -7.51 -22.02
CA LYS A 54 7.82 -7.22 -22.38
C LYS A 54 7.98 -5.76 -22.77
N GLU A 55 7.06 -5.20 -23.54
CA GLU A 55 7.08 -3.80 -23.93
C GLU A 55 6.96 -2.87 -22.73
N LYS A 56 6.03 -3.13 -21.80
CA LYS A 56 5.92 -2.40 -20.53
C LYS A 56 7.24 -2.41 -19.76
N ARG A 57 7.92 -3.57 -19.70
CA ARG A 57 9.24 -3.69 -19.07
C ARG A 57 10.29 -2.83 -19.78
N ARG A 58 10.32 -2.83 -21.11
CA ARG A 58 11.23 -1.98 -21.90
C ARG A 58 10.98 -0.49 -21.65
N ARG A 59 9.72 -0.04 -21.72
CA ARG A 59 9.34 1.36 -21.42
C ARG A 59 9.76 1.80 -20.02
N HIS A 60 9.59 0.93 -19.02
CA HIS A 60 10.07 1.22 -17.66
C HIS A 60 11.60 1.36 -17.59
N GLN A 61 12.35 0.51 -18.30
CA GLN A 61 13.81 0.60 -18.37
C GLN A 61 14.26 1.88 -19.09
N GLU A 62 13.60 2.26 -20.17
CA GLU A 62 13.84 3.50 -20.92
C GLU A 62 13.61 4.73 -20.03
N LEU A 63 12.46 4.80 -19.33
CA LEU A 63 12.18 5.88 -18.39
C LEU A 63 13.22 5.95 -17.26
N PHE A 64 13.69 4.80 -16.76
CA PHE A 64 14.75 4.79 -15.76
C PHE A 64 16.07 5.30 -16.33
N ALA A 65 16.44 4.89 -17.53
CA ALA A 65 17.64 5.36 -18.22
C ALA A 65 17.56 6.86 -18.53
N GLU A 66 16.42 7.37 -19.00
CA GLU A 66 16.18 8.79 -19.23
C GLU A 66 16.22 9.59 -17.94
N GLN A 67 15.59 9.11 -16.87
CA GLN A 67 15.69 9.74 -15.56
C GLN A 67 17.14 9.77 -15.05
N LYS A 68 17.91 8.70 -15.28
CA LYS A 68 19.33 8.67 -14.93
C LYS A 68 20.11 9.68 -15.75
N LYS A 69 19.88 9.78 -17.07
CA LYS A 69 20.48 10.78 -17.95
C LYS A 69 20.11 12.21 -17.54
N ARG A 70 18.85 12.49 -17.20
CA ARG A 70 18.38 13.80 -16.74
C ARG A 70 18.88 14.18 -15.34
N LYS A 71 19.16 13.20 -14.48
CA LYS A 71 19.76 13.41 -13.16
C LYS A 71 21.28 13.59 -13.22
N LEU A 72 21.93 13.26 -14.34
CA LEU A 72 23.30 13.67 -14.59
C LEU A 72 23.29 15.17 -14.90
N LEU A 73 24.33 15.87 -14.45
CA LEU A 73 24.52 17.28 -14.79
C LEU A 73 24.57 17.41 -16.32
N PRO A 74 24.01 18.48 -16.90
CA PRO A 74 24.08 18.71 -18.34
C PRO A 74 25.51 18.51 -18.84
N GLU A 75 25.67 17.84 -19.97
CA GLU A 75 26.99 17.45 -20.48
C GLU A 75 27.94 18.65 -20.64
N ALA A 76 27.41 19.83 -20.95
CA ALA A 76 28.15 21.08 -20.97
C ALA A 76 28.86 21.39 -19.64
N VAL A 77 28.20 21.17 -18.50
CA VAL A 77 28.79 21.40 -17.16
C VAL A 77 29.85 20.35 -16.84
N LEU A 78 29.67 19.11 -17.32
CA LEU A 78 30.68 18.06 -17.15
C LEU A 78 31.93 18.34 -18.01
N GLN A 79 31.74 18.84 -19.23
CA GLN A 79 32.83 19.27 -20.11
C GLN A 79 33.61 20.45 -19.51
N GLU A 80 32.91 21.46 -18.97
CA GLU A 80 33.54 22.59 -18.27
C GLU A 80 34.39 22.13 -17.08
N LEU A 81 33.90 21.16 -16.29
CA LEU A 81 34.66 20.62 -15.15
C LEU A 81 35.89 19.82 -15.59
N GLN A 82 35.83 19.15 -16.74
CA GLN A 82 36.94 18.41 -17.31
C GLN A 82 38.01 19.36 -17.87
N GLU A 83 37.61 20.41 -18.59
CA GLU A 83 38.52 21.46 -19.07
C GLU A 83 39.23 22.17 -17.92
N LEU A 84 38.53 22.44 -16.81
CA LEU A 84 39.14 23.00 -15.60
C LEU A 84 40.15 22.05 -14.94
N GLN A 85 39.94 20.74 -15.01
CA GLN A 85 40.90 19.75 -14.52
C GLN A 85 42.17 19.71 -15.36
N ASP A 86 42.04 19.79 -16.69
CA ASP A 86 43.18 19.80 -17.62
C ASP A 86 44.00 21.09 -17.49
N VAL A 87 43.36 22.24 -17.19
CA VAL A 87 44.05 23.51 -16.89
C VAL A 87 44.77 23.47 -15.53
N SER A 88 44.25 22.71 -14.55
CA SER A 88 44.83 22.54 -13.22
C SER A 88 46.02 21.56 -13.16
N ALA A 89 46.30 20.81 -14.23
CA ALA A 89 47.40 19.84 -14.27
C ALA A 89 48.79 20.46 -14.51
N ARG A 90 48.95 21.79 -14.42
CA ARG A 90 50.26 22.45 -14.35
C ARG A 90 50.76 22.55 -12.89
N PRO A 91 52.00 22.12 -12.58
CA PRO A 91 52.45 21.97 -11.20
C PRO A 91 52.64 23.33 -10.53
N ARG A 92 51.92 23.61 -9.45
CA ARG A 92 52.18 24.77 -8.58
C ARG A 92 52.70 24.33 -7.21
N ALA A 93 53.78 25.01 -6.81
CA ALA A 93 54.63 24.74 -5.67
C ALA A 93 53.92 24.85 -4.31
N LYS A 94 54.35 24.01 -3.37
CA LYS A 94 53.86 23.93 -1.98
C LYS A 94 54.37 25.11 -1.15
N THR A 95 53.48 25.83 -0.46
CA THR A 95 53.84 26.66 0.69
C THR A 95 53.08 26.20 1.94
N LYS A 96 53.85 25.89 2.99
CA LYS A 96 53.36 25.49 4.31
C LYS A 96 53.02 26.75 5.12
N SER A 97 51.86 26.78 5.78
CA SER A 97 51.62 27.71 6.90
C SER A 97 51.17 26.91 8.13
N LYS A 98 51.82 27.17 9.27
CA LYS A 98 51.61 26.48 10.56
C LYS A 98 50.51 27.20 11.35
N CYS A 99 49.60 26.44 11.98
CA CYS A 99 48.72 26.96 13.04
C CYS A 99 48.96 26.20 14.37
N ARG A 100 49.19 26.97 15.44
CA ARG A 100 49.60 26.53 16.78
C ARG A 100 48.41 25.93 17.53
N ARG A 101 48.58 24.74 18.12
CA ARG A 101 47.63 24.10 19.05
C ARG A 101 47.80 24.67 20.46
N ARG A 102 46.77 25.31 21.02
CA ARG A 102 46.59 25.45 22.48
C ARG A 102 45.63 24.34 22.94
N LYS A 103 46.07 23.52 23.90
CA LYS A 103 45.26 22.50 24.57
C LYS A 103 44.55 23.13 25.78
N ALA A 104 43.25 22.90 25.91
CA ALA A 104 42.53 23.06 27.17
C ALA A 104 41.88 21.71 27.52
N ARG A 105 42.30 21.14 28.65
CA ARG A 105 41.70 19.95 29.29
C ARG A 105 40.46 20.39 30.06
N ARG A 106 39.40 19.57 30.10
CA ARG A 106 38.59 19.39 31.31
C ARG A 106 37.75 18.10 31.29
N ALA A 107 37.97 17.34 32.37
CA ALA A 107 37.18 16.37 33.11
C ALA A 107 36.14 15.46 32.42
N ARG A 108 36.37 14.15 32.56
CA ARG A 108 35.43 13.05 32.37
C ARG A 108 34.59 12.84 33.65
N VAL A 109 33.29 12.60 33.51
CA VAL A 109 32.46 11.88 34.48
C VAL A 109 31.70 10.78 33.71
N PRO A 110 31.81 9.49 34.08
CA PRO A 110 31.16 8.40 33.34
C PRO A 110 29.86 7.97 34.03
N GLY A 111 28.75 7.90 33.28
CA GLY A 111 27.54 7.22 33.78
C GLY A 111 26.24 7.55 33.06
N ARG A 112 25.98 6.89 31.92
CA ARG A 112 24.67 6.38 31.43
C ARG A 112 24.78 6.08 29.93
N ARG A 113 24.87 4.79 29.58
CA ARG A 113 24.80 4.32 28.20
C ARG A 113 23.35 4.37 27.72
N ARG A 114 22.93 5.45 27.06
CA ARG A 114 21.83 5.40 26.08
C ARG A 114 22.46 5.14 24.72
N ARG A 115 22.14 4.00 24.10
CA ARG A 115 22.50 3.76 22.70
C ARG A 115 21.60 4.65 21.84
N CYS A 116 22.05 5.87 21.55
CA CYS A 116 21.52 6.62 20.43
C CYS A 116 22.08 6.00 19.16
N PHE A 117 21.19 5.46 18.34
CA PHE A 117 21.52 5.07 16.97
C PHE A 117 21.72 6.38 16.21
N CYS A 118 22.96 6.83 16.11
CA CYS A 118 23.31 7.94 15.25
C CYS A 118 23.13 7.46 13.81
N LEU A 119 21.95 7.74 13.22
CA LEU A 119 21.89 7.93 11.78
C LEU A 119 22.90 9.03 11.50
N MET A 120 23.91 8.69 10.70
CA MET A 120 25.06 9.53 10.44
C MET A 120 24.61 10.95 10.09
N ASP A 121 25.13 11.91 10.85
CA ASP A 121 25.14 13.33 10.55
C ASP A 121 25.86 13.53 9.22
N LEU A 122 25.14 13.36 8.11
CA LEU A 122 25.53 13.94 6.85
C LEU A 122 25.39 15.45 7.04
N HIS A 123 26.51 16.08 7.38
CA HIS A 123 26.74 17.50 7.19
C HIS A 123 26.62 17.81 5.70
N LEU A 124 25.39 17.87 5.20
CA LEU A 124 25.06 18.61 4.00
C LEU A 124 24.67 20.01 4.46
N SER A 125 25.69 20.84 4.61
CA SER A 125 25.55 22.27 4.64
C SER A 125 24.99 22.72 3.28
N TRP A 126 23.66 22.65 3.14
CA TRP A 126 22.93 23.38 2.11
C TRP A 126 21.92 24.27 2.81
N THR A 127 22.34 25.52 2.95
CA THR A 127 21.54 26.73 3.11
C THR A 127 20.03 26.58 2.82
N ARG A 128 19.24 26.68 3.89
CA ARG A 128 17.92 27.32 4.00
C ARG A 128 16.82 26.87 3.02
N THR A 129 16.21 25.71 3.26
CA THR A 129 14.83 25.44 2.83
C THR A 129 13.86 25.78 3.96
N LYS A 130 13.29 26.98 3.94
CA LYS A 130 12.08 27.29 4.70
C LYS A 130 10.88 26.71 3.94
N GLY A 131 10.32 25.62 4.42
CA GLY A 131 9.04 25.11 3.92
C GLY A 131 8.73 23.71 4.43
N ASN A 132 8.02 23.62 5.55
CA ASN A 132 7.39 22.37 5.96
C ASN A 132 6.13 22.20 5.10
N TYR A 133 6.18 21.30 4.11
CA TYR A 133 5.00 20.97 3.32
C TYR A 133 4.16 19.94 4.07
N MET A 134 2.89 20.28 4.32
CA MET A 134 1.87 19.30 4.70
C MET A 134 1.09 18.93 3.44
N ALA A 135 1.21 17.68 3.02
CA ALA A 135 0.29 17.13 2.03
C ALA A 135 -1.09 16.99 2.69
N VAL A 136 -2.07 17.75 2.20
CA VAL A 136 -3.47 17.65 2.61
C VAL A 136 -4.18 16.77 1.59
N CYS A 137 -4.59 15.57 2.00
CA CYS A 137 -5.46 14.73 1.17
C CYS A 137 -6.86 15.37 1.12
N LEU A 138 -7.40 15.58 -0.09
CA LEU A 138 -8.76 16.09 -0.33
C LEU A 138 -9.82 14.98 -0.22
N LYS A 139 -11.02 15.38 0.22
CA LYS A 139 -12.15 14.62 0.84
C LYS A 139 -12.82 13.51 0.01
N ASP A 140 -12.10 12.85 -0.89
CA ASP A 140 -12.59 11.62 -1.56
C ASP A 140 -12.53 10.38 -0.64
N HIS A 141 -12.28 10.59 0.64
CA HIS A 141 -12.00 9.57 1.65
C HIS A 141 -13.23 8.71 1.99
N SER A 142 -14.44 9.23 1.79
CA SER A 142 -15.66 8.54 2.21
C SER A 142 -16.00 7.38 1.28
N VAL A 143 -15.97 7.61 -0.03
CA VAL A 143 -16.27 6.59 -1.04
C VAL A 143 -15.10 5.61 -1.18
N THR A 144 -13.87 6.12 -1.15
CA THR A 144 -12.66 5.27 -1.12
C THR A 144 -12.57 4.47 0.17
N GLY A 145 -12.98 5.05 1.31
CA GLY A 145 -13.04 4.37 2.60
C GLY A 145 -14.05 3.21 2.61
N LEU A 146 -15.25 3.42 2.06
CA LEU A 146 -16.27 2.36 1.93
C LEU A 146 -15.81 1.23 1.02
N HIS A 147 -15.29 1.54 -0.18
CA HIS A 147 -14.78 0.50 -1.09
C HIS A 147 -13.58 -0.24 -0.49
N GLN A 148 -12.70 0.47 0.22
CA GLN A 148 -11.57 -0.15 0.91
C GLN A 148 -12.02 -1.05 2.07
N GLN A 149 -13.06 -0.67 2.80
CA GLN A 149 -13.67 -1.51 3.85
C GLN A 149 -14.28 -2.76 3.22
N LEU A 150 -15.13 -2.61 2.19
CA LEU A 150 -15.71 -3.73 1.47
C LEU A 150 -14.64 -4.68 0.91
N ALA A 151 -13.57 -4.15 0.33
CA ALA A 151 -12.45 -4.95 -0.17
C ALA A 151 -11.73 -5.70 0.96
N LYS A 152 -11.52 -5.05 2.12
CA LYS A 152 -10.93 -5.70 3.30
C LYS A 152 -11.83 -6.80 3.83
N ASP A 153 -13.14 -6.55 3.92
CA ASP A 153 -14.12 -7.50 4.41
C ASP A 153 -14.23 -8.71 3.46
N PHE A 154 -14.23 -8.47 2.15
CA PHE A 154 -14.16 -9.51 1.13
C PHE A 154 -12.91 -10.39 1.29
N LEU A 155 -11.73 -9.79 1.39
CA LEU A 155 -10.48 -10.53 1.60
C LEU A 155 -10.50 -11.31 2.91
N ASN A 156 -11.03 -10.72 3.98
CA ASN A 156 -11.13 -11.39 5.27
C ASN A 156 -12.08 -12.59 5.22
N ALA A 157 -13.24 -12.45 4.57
CA ALA A 157 -14.20 -13.52 4.37
C ALA A 157 -13.61 -14.68 3.54
N GLN A 158 -12.83 -14.37 2.50
CA GLN A 158 -12.20 -15.38 1.65
C GLN A 158 -10.99 -16.09 2.31
N LEU A 159 -10.12 -15.34 3.00
CA LEU A 159 -8.90 -15.90 3.58
C LEU A 159 -9.14 -16.63 4.90
N TYR A 160 -10.08 -16.14 5.71
CA TYR A 160 -10.27 -16.62 7.07
C TYR A 160 -11.65 -17.26 7.29
N GLY A 161 -12.60 -17.08 6.37
CA GLY A 161 -13.98 -17.57 6.45
C GLY A 161 -15.01 -16.51 6.92
N PRO A 162 -16.30 -16.84 6.93
CA PRO A 162 -17.30 -16.02 7.62
C PRO A 162 -17.17 -16.15 9.15
N HIS A 163 -17.39 -15.05 9.88
CA HIS A 163 -17.40 -14.98 11.35
C HIS A 163 -16.10 -15.43 12.05
N THR A 164 -14.96 -15.03 11.50
CA THR A 164 -13.65 -15.47 12.01
C THR A 164 -13.27 -14.67 13.24
N ASN A 165 -12.86 -15.39 14.27
CA ASN A 165 -12.28 -14.81 15.47
C ASN A 165 -10.77 -14.52 15.33
N ARG A 166 -10.28 -14.38 14.09
CA ARG A 166 -8.87 -14.11 13.79
C ARG A 166 -8.66 -12.61 13.62
N VAL A 167 -7.63 -12.09 14.27
CA VAL A 167 -7.24 -10.68 14.17
C VAL A 167 -6.36 -10.50 12.93
N GLN A 168 -6.56 -9.40 12.17
CA GLN A 168 -5.73 -9.12 11.00
C GLN A 168 -4.27 -8.91 11.40
N ALA A 169 -3.31 -9.34 10.57
CA ALA A 169 -1.88 -9.19 10.86
C ALA A 169 -1.49 -7.74 11.22
N ASN A 170 -2.01 -6.75 10.47
CA ASN A 170 -1.74 -5.33 10.74
C ASN A 170 -2.24 -4.88 12.12
N GLU A 171 -3.38 -5.39 12.56
CA GLU A 171 -3.95 -5.08 13.88
C GLU A 171 -3.18 -5.80 14.99
N PHE A 172 -2.81 -7.06 14.78
CA PHE A 172 -2.04 -7.86 15.72
C PHE A 172 -0.63 -7.27 15.94
N PHE A 173 0.04 -6.81 14.89
CA PHE A 173 1.35 -6.18 14.97
C PHE A 173 1.29 -4.65 15.15
N SER A 174 0.10 -4.08 15.39
CA SER A 174 -0.05 -2.64 15.60
C SER A 174 0.69 -2.15 16.84
N LEU A 175 1.17 -0.90 16.80
CA LEU A 175 1.79 -0.27 17.96
C LEU A 175 0.84 -0.15 19.15
N ALA A 176 -0.47 -0.04 18.90
CA ALA A 176 -1.50 -0.08 19.94
C ALA A 176 -1.45 -1.42 20.69
N ASN A 177 -1.59 -2.54 19.98
CA ASN A 177 -1.51 -3.87 20.58
C ASN A 177 -0.16 -4.15 21.27
N LYS A 178 0.92 -3.57 20.74
CA LYS A 178 2.26 -3.70 21.34
C LYS A 178 2.39 -2.94 22.66
N LYS A 179 1.73 -1.80 22.79
CA LYS A 179 1.76 -0.94 24.00
C LYS A 179 0.72 -1.37 25.04
N ASP A 180 -0.31 -2.09 24.62
CA ASP A 180 -1.36 -2.57 25.51
C ASP A 180 -0.80 -3.52 26.59
N PRO A 181 -1.21 -3.36 27.87
CA PRO A 181 -0.76 -4.24 28.96
C PRO A 181 -1.22 -5.68 28.75
N VAL A 182 -2.38 -5.87 28.12
CA VAL A 182 -2.90 -7.19 27.72
C VAL A 182 -2.86 -7.28 26.20
N LYS A 183 -1.94 -8.10 25.69
CA LYS A 183 -1.80 -8.33 24.24
C LYS A 183 -3.04 -9.03 23.71
N LYS A 184 -3.59 -8.53 22.60
CA LYS A 184 -4.61 -9.22 21.82
C LYS A 184 -4.00 -10.47 21.20
N ALA A 185 -4.72 -11.59 21.29
CA ALA A 185 -4.33 -12.85 20.66
C ALA A 185 -4.57 -12.81 19.15
N ALA A 186 -3.77 -13.55 18.39
CA ALA A 186 -3.92 -13.66 16.93
C ALA A 186 -5.22 -14.37 16.55
N VAL A 187 -5.64 -15.33 17.36
CA VAL A 187 -6.90 -16.06 17.23
C VAL A 187 -7.59 -16.05 18.59
N GLN A 188 -8.87 -15.69 18.61
CA GLN A 188 -9.72 -15.83 19.79
C GLN A 188 -10.56 -17.11 19.60
N PHE A 189 -10.52 -18.01 20.58
CA PHE A 189 -11.30 -19.25 20.48
C PHE A 189 -12.76 -19.05 20.91
N VAL A 190 -13.02 -18.02 21.72
CA VAL A 190 -14.34 -17.72 22.28
C VAL A 190 -14.60 -16.23 22.19
N ASP A 191 -15.80 -15.88 21.73
CA ASP A 191 -16.26 -14.50 21.60
C ASP A 191 -16.39 -13.87 22.98
N LYS A 192 -15.57 -12.87 23.27
CA LYS A 192 -15.60 -12.15 24.56
C LYS A 192 -16.92 -11.40 24.78
N SER A 193 -17.69 -11.13 23.72
CA SER A 193 -19.03 -10.52 23.76
C SER A 193 -20.13 -11.50 24.15
N TRP A 194 -19.96 -12.82 23.92
CA TRP A 194 -21.00 -13.82 24.19
C TRP A 194 -21.50 -13.81 25.64
N GLY A 195 -20.59 -13.59 26.59
CA GLY A 195 -20.95 -13.49 28.00
C GLY A 195 -21.68 -12.20 28.38
N LYS A 196 -21.52 -11.11 27.60
CA LYS A 196 -22.14 -9.81 27.89
C LYS A 196 -23.64 -9.83 27.60
N ASP A 197 -24.03 -10.39 26.46
CA ASP A 197 -25.44 -10.48 26.07
C ASP A 197 -26.25 -11.34 27.05
N LYS A 198 -25.66 -12.45 27.52
CA LYS A 198 -26.27 -13.29 28.55
C LYS A 198 -26.39 -12.57 29.89
N LYS A 199 -25.36 -11.82 30.29
CA LYS A 199 -25.40 -10.99 31.51
C LYS A 199 -26.48 -9.92 31.42
N GLU A 200 -26.55 -9.21 30.30
CA GLU A 200 -27.57 -8.17 30.11
C GLU A 200 -28.98 -8.77 30.08
N LYS A 201 -29.19 -9.90 29.38
CA LYS A 201 -30.46 -10.63 29.43
C LYS A 201 -30.82 -11.04 30.86
N ALA A 202 -29.85 -11.53 31.64
CA ALA A 202 -30.07 -11.89 33.04
C ALA A 202 -30.40 -10.66 33.91
N GLU A 203 -29.76 -9.52 33.69
CA GLU A 203 -30.08 -8.27 34.40
C GLU A 203 -31.46 -7.73 34.03
N ARG A 204 -31.80 -7.74 32.74
CA ARG A 204 -33.15 -7.39 32.26
C ARG A 204 -34.19 -8.32 32.87
N PHE A 205 -33.90 -9.62 32.96
CA PHE A 205 -34.79 -10.60 33.59
C PHE A 205 -34.94 -10.33 35.10
N LYS A 206 -33.84 -10.09 35.83
CA LYS A 206 -33.87 -9.72 37.27
C LYS A 206 -34.69 -8.46 37.53
N LYS A 207 -34.52 -7.41 36.71
CA LYS A 207 -35.31 -6.17 36.80
C LYS A 207 -36.81 -6.41 36.59
N ARG A 208 -37.17 -7.32 35.69
CA ARG A 208 -38.56 -7.68 35.37
C ARG A 208 -39.22 -8.56 36.45
N TRP A 209 -38.42 -9.20 37.30
CA TRP A 209 -38.88 -10.05 38.41
C TRP A 209 -39.01 -9.28 39.73
N LEU A 210 -38.33 -8.15 39.86
CA LEU A 210 -38.38 -7.29 41.05
C LEU A 210 -39.40 -6.14 40.91
N ALA A 211 -40.10 -6.06 39.77
CA ALA A 211 -41.22 -5.16 39.53
C ALA A 211 -42.53 -5.92 39.72
#